data_AF-A0A7V4Y464-F1
#
_entry.id   AF-A0A7V4Y464-F1
#
_cell.length_a   1.000
_cell.length_b   1.000
_cell.length_c   1.000
_cell.angle_alpha   90.00
_cell.angle_beta   90.00
_cell.angle_gamma   90.00
#
_symmetry.space_group_name_H-M   'P 1'
#
loop_
_entity.id
_entity.type
_entity.pdbx_description
1 polymer ?
#
loop_
_entity_poly.entity_id
_entity_poly.type
_entity_poly.pdbx_seq_one_letter_code
_entity_poly.pdbx_strand_id
1 'polypeptide(L)'
;MMNSYMKCALKLLWAFLFLASPVVAEPVIKTIAGTGVQGFSGDHGPALAAQLWTPFDVQIDAAGNIYIADALNHRIRKIDNRGIIITIAGKNTAGFSGDGGPATS
;
A
#
# COMPACT_ATOMS: atom_id res chain seq x y z
N MET A 1 54.06 -28.28 1.63
CA MET A 1 54.29 -26.86 2.01
C MET A 1 53.85 -25.97 0.86
N MET A 2 52.90 -25.07 1.08
CA MET A 2 52.35 -24.20 0.04
C MET A 2 53.23 -22.95 -0.12
N ASN A 3 53.65 -22.63 -1.35
CA ASN A 3 54.60 -21.54 -1.62
C ASN A 3 53.95 -20.16 -1.39
N SER A 4 54.79 -19.12 -1.23
CA SER A 4 54.34 -17.75 -0.90
C SER A 4 53.40 -17.16 -1.96
N TYR A 5 53.51 -17.60 -3.22
CA TYR A 5 52.63 -17.19 -4.31
C TYR A 5 51.22 -17.81 -4.19
N MET A 6 51.11 -19.09 -3.83
CA MET A 6 49.81 -19.76 -3.61
C MET A 6 49.07 -19.22 -2.38
N LYS A 7 49.80 -18.76 -1.34
CA LYS A 7 49.18 -18.08 -0.19
C LYS A 7 48.64 -16.69 -0.53
N CYS A 8 49.25 -16.00 -1.50
CA CYS A 8 48.78 -14.70 -2.01
C CYS A 8 47.56 -14.86 -2.92
N ALA A 9 47.60 -15.83 -3.84
CA ALA A 9 46.49 -16.13 -4.75
C ALA A 9 45.24 -16.64 -4.00
N LEU A 10 45.40 -17.43 -2.94
CA LEU A 10 44.28 -17.91 -2.13
C LEU A 10 43.69 -16.81 -1.21
N LYS A 11 44.50 -15.83 -0.80
CA LYS A 11 44.01 -14.61 -0.10
C LYS A 11 43.23 -13.68 -1.03
N LEU A 12 43.60 -13.61 -2.31
CA LEU A 12 42.87 -12.83 -3.32
C LEU A 12 41.56 -13.52 -3.76
N LEU A 13 41.51 -14.86 -3.75
CA LEU A 13 40.30 -15.63 -4.06
C LEU A 13 39.25 -15.58 -2.95
N TRP A 14 39.65 -15.39 -1.69
CA TRP A 14 38.72 -15.16 -0.57
C TRP A 14 38.29 -13.70 -0.41
N ALA A 15 39.07 -12.73 -0.90
CA ALA A 15 38.68 -11.31 -0.92
C ALA A 15 37.57 -11.02 -1.94
N PHE A 16 37.44 -11.83 -3.00
CA PHE A 16 36.38 -11.69 -4.01
C PHE A 16 35.05 -12.36 -3.63
N LEU A 17 35.02 -13.17 -2.57
CA LEU A 17 33.79 -13.82 -2.10
C LEU A 17 33.06 -13.00 -0.99
N PHE A 18 33.54 -11.79 -0.69
CA PHE A 18 32.97 -10.92 0.35
C PHE A 18 32.76 -9.46 -0.11
N LEU A 19 32.60 -9.23 -1.43
CA LEU A 19 32.47 -7.88 -2.01
C LEU A 19 31.13 -7.62 -2.72
N ALA A 20 30.10 -8.41 -2.42
CA ALA A 20 28.72 -8.05 -2.75
C ALA A 20 27.85 -8.37 -1.54
N SER A 21 27.93 -7.54 -0.51
CA SER A 21 26.86 -7.45 0.48
C SER A 21 25.54 -7.37 -0.28
N PRO A 22 24.50 -8.15 0.07
CA PRO A 22 23.21 -7.98 -0.59
C PRO A 22 22.80 -6.52 -0.41
N VAL A 23 22.59 -5.80 -1.52
CA VAL A 23 21.90 -4.51 -1.49
C VAL A 23 20.51 -4.85 -0.97
N VAL A 24 20.29 -4.67 0.33
CA VAL A 24 18.96 -4.73 0.90
C VAL A 24 18.24 -3.54 0.30
N ALA A 25 17.25 -3.81 -0.55
CA ALA A 25 16.42 -2.75 -1.10
C ALA A 25 15.87 -1.91 0.06
N GLU A 26 16.15 -0.61 0.04
CA GLU A 26 15.67 0.28 1.09
C GLU A 26 14.14 0.29 1.11
N PRO A 27 13.49 0.40 2.28
CA PRO A 27 12.04 0.53 2.33
C PRO A 27 11.57 1.75 1.53
N VAL A 28 10.74 1.53 0.50
CA VAL A 28 10.18 2.59 -0.33
C VAL A 28 8.74 2.88 0.10
N ILE A 29 8.45 4.15 0.40
CA ILE A 29 7.07 4.61 0.59
C ILE A 29 6.40 4.78 -0.77
N LYS A 30 5.18 4.26 -0.92
CA LYS A 30 4.38 4.40 -2.15
C LYS A 30 2.96 4.84 -1.82
N THR A 31 2.47 5.83 -2.56
CA THR A 31 1.05 6.21 -2.54
C THR A 31 0.23 5.10 -3.20
N ILE A 32 -0.86 4.67 -2.55
CA ILE A 32 -1.77 3.64 -3.06
C ILE A 32 -3.15 4.21 -3.43
N ALA A 33 -3.50 5.38 -2.91
CA ALA A 33 -4.77 6.05 -3.17
C ALA A 33 -4.66 7.55 -2.89
N GLY A 34 -5.56 8.32 -3.50
CA GLY A 34 -5.64 9.76 -3.30
C GLY A 34 -4.88 10.57 -4.37
N THR A 35 -5.46 11.70 -4.74
CA THR A 35 -4.86 12.69 -5.64
C THR A 35 -4.19 13.86 -4.91
N GLY A 36 -4.32 13.92 -3.57
CA GLY A 36 -3.94 15.08 -2.76
C GLY A 36 -4.97 16.21 -2.73
N VAL A 37 -6.08 16.09 -3.47
CA VAL A 37 -7.21 17.03 -3.43
C VAL A 37 -8.34 16.45 -2.59
N GLN A 38 -8.82 17.20 -1.61
CA GLN A 38 -9.98 16.81 -0.81
C GLN A 38 -11.25 16.71 -1.67
N GLY A 39 -12.05 15.67 -1.44
CA GLY A 39 -13.33 15.49 -2.14
C GLY A 39 -13.68 14.02 -2.33
N PHE A 40 -14.68 13.76 -3.17
CA PHE A 40 -15.11 12.43 -3.54
C PHE A 40 -15.11 12.26 -5.06
N SER A 41 -14.37 11.27 -5.55
CA SER A 41 -14.43 10.83 -6.94
C SER A 41 -13.84 9.42 -7.11
N GLY A 42 -13.89 8.91 -8.33
CA GLY A 42 -13.08 7.76 -8.76
C GLY A 42 -13.61 6.39 -8.37
N ASP A 43 -14.87 6.28 -7.91
CA ASP A 43 -15.50 4.96 -7.75
C ASP A 43 -15.44 4.15 -9.06
N HIS A 44 -15.12 2.86 -8.92
CA HIS A 44 -14.87 1.92 -10.01
C HIS A 44 -13.64 2.21 -10.88
N GLY A 45 -12.83 3.22 -10.51
CA GLY A 45 -11.59 3.59 -11.18
C GLY A 45 -10.33 3.27 -10.35
N PRO A 46 -9.14 3.64 -10.87
CA PRO A 46 -7.89 3.48 -10.12
C PRO A 46 -7.89 4.29 -8.83
N ALA A 47 -7.47 3.67 -7.73
CA ALA A 47 -7.43 4.31 -6.40
C ALA A 47 -6.54 5.58 -6.37
N LEU A 48 -5.48 5.61 -7.17
CA LEU A 48 -4.60 6.78 -7.34
C LEU A 48 -5.29 7.99 -7.99
N ALA A 49 -6.38 7.78 -8.71
CA ALA A 49 -7.15 8.85 -9.35
C ALA A 49 -8.35 9.30 -8.50
N ALA A 50 -8.65 8.61 -7.40
CA ALA A 50 -9.77 8.94 -6.54
C ALA A 50 -9.42 10.04 -5.54
N GLN A 51 -10.37 10.95 -5.30
CA GLN A 51 -10.30 11.89 -4.19
C GLN A 51 -10.79 11.22 -2.89
N LEU A 52 -10.11 11.55 -1.79
CA LEU A 52 -10.46 11.16 -0.43
C LEU A 52 -10.55 12.42 0.43
N TRP A 53 -11.34 12.37 1.51
CA TRP A 53 -11.51 13.49 2.43
C TRP A 53 -11.33 13.05 3.87
N THR A 54 -10.12 13.34 4.37
CA THR A 54 -9.64 12.98 5.70
C THR A 54 -9.85 11.49 5.99
N PRO A 55 -9.06 10.60 5.36
CA PRO A 55 -9.06 9.19 5.70
C PRO A 55 -8.53 9.02 7.15
N PHE A 56 -9.35 8.49 8.04
CA PHE A 56 -9.02 8.37 9.47
C PHE A 56 -8.36 7.05 9.83
N ASP A 57 -8.69 5.99 9.11
CA ASP A 57 -8.22 4.64 9.42
C ASP A 57 -8.10 3.79 8.15
N VAL A 58 -7.30 2.72 8.24
CA VAL A 58 -7.07 1.74 7.19
C VAL A 58 -6.99 0.33 7.76
N GLN A 59 -7.67 -0.62 7.12
CA GLN A 59 -7.58 -2.04 7.45
C GLN A 59 -7.35 -2.90 6.22
N ILE A 60 -6.71 -4.05 6.40
CA ILE A 60 -6.37 -4.97 5.30
C ILE A 60 -6.96 -6.35 5.62
N ASP A 61 -7.69 -6.94 4.66
CA ASP A 61 -8.20 -8.30 4.81
C ASP A 61 -7.19 -9.37 4.37
N ALA A 62 -7.51 -10.65 4.59
CA ALA A 62 -6.63 -11.77 4.22
C ALA A 62 -6.43 -11.94 2.69
N ALA A 63 -7.30 -11.32 1.86
CA ALA A 63 -7.15 -11.31 0.42
C ALA A 63 -6.33 -10.10 -0.08
N GLY A 64 -5.88 -9.23 0.82
CA GLY A 64 -5.12 -8.03 0.51
C GLY A 64 -5.97 -6.84 0.04
N ASN A 65 -7.29 -6.87 0.25
CA ASN A 65 -8.12 -5.70 0.01
C ASN A 65 -7.91 -4.68 1.14
N ILE A 66 -7.90 -3.40 0.77
CA ILE A 66 -7.65 -2.29 1.68
C ILE A 66 -8.96 -1.54 1.91
N TYR A 67 -9.34 -1.37 3.17
CA TYR A 67 -10.55 -0.67 3.60
C TYR A 67 -10.14 0.66 4.22
N ILE A 68 -10.75 1.75 3.76
CA ILE A 68 -10.43 3.12 4.15
C ILE A 68 -11.67 3.75 4.77
N ALA A 69 -11.52 4.27 5.99
CA ALA A 69 -12.52 5.13 6.61
C ALA A 69 -12.38 6.57 6.07
N ASP A 70 -13.11 6.87 4.99
CA ASP A 70 -13.10 8.16 4.29
C ASP A 70 -14.04 9.14 5.02
N ALA A 71 -13.57 9.63 6.16
CA ALA A 71 -14.43 10.06 7.27
C ALA A 71 -15.27 11.32 6.97
N LEU A 72 -14.67 12.35 6.36
CA LEU A 72 -15.43 13.57 6.01
C LEU A 72 -16.23 13.43 4.72
N ASN A 73 -16.06 12.31 4.05
CA ASN A 73 -16.86 11.84 2.95
C ASN A 73 -17.98 10.89 3.41
N HIS A 74 -18.02 10.57 4.70
CA HIS A 74 -19.04 9.77 5.39
C HIS A 74 -19.23 8.37 4.79
N ARG A 75 -18.12 7.72 4.39
CA ARG A 75 -18.17 6.40 3.77
C ARG A 75 -16.99 5.51 4.10
N ILE A 76 -17.18 4.21 3.88
CA ILE A 76 -16.12 3.21 3.85
C ILE A 76 -15.82 2.87 2.40
N ARG A 77 -14.54 2.98 2.02
CA ARG A 77 -14.08 2.67 0.68
C ARG A 77 -13.20 1.44 0.70
N LYS A 78 -13.27 0.62 -0.33
CA LYS A 78 -12.46 -0.58 -0.52
C LYS A 78 -11.60 -0.41 -1.76
N ILE A 79 -10.31 -0.72 -1.65
CA ILE A 79 -9.40 -0.93 -2.78
C ILE A 79 -9.17 -2.42 -2.93
N ASP A 80 -9.41 -2.96 -4.12
CA ASP A 80 -9.15 -4.37 -4.40
C ASP A 80 -7.68 -4.63 -4.78
N ASN A 81 -7.33 -5.90 -4.98
CA ASN A 81 -5.99 -6.31 -5.39
C ASN A 81 -5.58 -5.83 -6.80
N ARG A 82 -6.50 -5.23 -7.56
CA ARG A 82 -6.23 -4.60 -8.87
C ARG A 82 -6.01 -3.09 -8.73
N GLY A 83 -6.11 -2.55 -7.52
CA GLY A 83 -6.00 -1.12 -7.27
C GLY A 83 -7.25 -0.34 -7.66
N ILE A 84 -8.41 -1.00 -7.77
CA ILE A 84 -9.69 -0.35 -8.05
C ILE A 84 -10.37 0.02 -6.75
N ILE A 85 -10.83 1.26 -6.64
CA ILE A 85 -11.51 1.76 -5.45
C ILE A 85 -13.03 1.80 -5.65
N ILE A 86 -13.78 1.34 -4.65
CA ILE A 86 -15.25 1.36 -4.62
C ILE A 86 -15.76 1.81 -3.24
N THR A 87 -16.93 2.43 -3.20
CA THR A 87 -17.67 2.65 -1.96
C THR A 87 -18.44 1.39 -1.58
N ILE A 88 -18.29 0.93 -0.34
CA ILE A 88 -18.97 -0.29 0.15
C ILE A 88 -19.98 -0.01 1.26
N ALA A 89 -19.88 1.14 1.94
CA ALA A 89 -20.82 1.55 2.98
C ALA A 89 -20.82 3.07 3.15
N GLY A 90 -21.94 3.61 3.63
CA GLY A 90 -22.16 5.04 3.84
C GLY A 90 -22.54 5.80 2.58
N LYS A 91 -22.92 7.05 2.79
CA LYS A 91 -23.33 8.01 1.76
C LYS A 91 -22.70 9.35 2.06
N ASN A 92 -22.69 10.28 1.11
CA ASN A 92 -22.08 11.61 1.25
C ASN A 92 -22.80 12.56 2.25
N THR A 93 -23.45 12.02 3.28
CA THR A 93 -24.14 12.73 4.35
C THR A 93 -23.87 12.06 5.69
N ALA A 94 -23.55 12.86 6.70
CA ALA A 94 -23.41 12.38 8.07
C ALA A 94 -24.75 11.85 8.60
N GLY A 95 -24.70 10.76 9.36
CA GLY A 95 -25.89 10.21 10.02
C GLY A 95 -25.70 8.78 10.49
N PHE A 96 -26.78 8.20 10.99
CA PHE A 96 -26.85 6.84 11.53
C PHE A 96 -27.90 5.98 10.79
N SER A 97 -28.23 6.34 9.54
CA SER A 97 -29.16 5.55 8.73
C SER A 97 -28.51 4.26 8.22
N GLY A 98 -29.33 3.28 7.83
CA GLY A 98 -28.87 2.05 7.19
C GLY A 98 -28.96 0.80 8.06
N ASP A 99 -29.27 0.94 9.36
CA ASP A 99 -29.51 -0.21 10.24
C ASP A 99 -30.63 -1.09 9.69
N GLY A 100 -30.31 -2.35 9.42
CA GLY A 100 -31.23 -3.32 8.79
C GLY A 100 -31.49 -3.11 7.30
N GLY A 101 -30.90 -2.08 6.67
CA GLY A 101 -31.02 -1.77 5.25
C GLY A 101 -29.72 -2.00 4.45
N PRO A 102 -29.68 -1.59 3.16
CA PRO A 102 -28.45 -1.63 2.37
C PRO A 102 -27.32 -0.79 2.97
N ALA A 103 -26.07 -1.23 2.84
CA ALA A 103 -24.92 -0.53 3.41
C ALA A 103 -24.69 0.89 2.85
N THR A 104 -25.20 1.20 1.65
CA THR A 104 -25.04 2.49 0.96
C THR A 104 -26.29 3.39 1.03
N SER A 105 -27.17 3.17 2.01
CA SER A 105 -28.46 3.87 2.17
C SER A 105 -28.38 5.27 2.78
#